data_AF-A0AA35YZS8-F1
#
_entry.id   AF-A0AA35YZS8-F1
#
_cell.length_a   1.000
_cell.length_b   1.000
_cell.length_c   1.000
_cell.angle_alpha   90.00
_cell.angle_beta   90.00
_cell.angle_gamma   90.00
#
_symmetry.space_group_name_H-M   'P 1'
#
loop_
_entity.id
_entity.type
_entity.pdbx_description
1 polymer ?
#
loop_
_entity_poly.entity_id
_entity_poly.type
_entity_poly.pdbx_seq_one_letter_code
_entity_poly.pdbx_strand_id
1 'polypeptide(L)'
;MKDILGLKHDPLLVKFREARTYEKKKKKAMSKKNKDLVERVSTHKPSYTLDRPILERYPTFIDALRDLDDGLTMVHLFAALPAIERENIQVERIHSCRGLSLEWQAYVSRTHKLRKAFISVKGIYYQAEVEGQKITWLTPHALQQVMPQDVDYKIMLTFLELYENLLGFVNFKLYNSINLKYPPILDPQLKASASDLYAFTRYVENVADENEDDEETRACKTLFKDMTFFLSREVPRESLLFVITAFGGVVSWEGDGAPFEESNQSINYQIVDRPS
;
A
#
# COMPACT_ATOMS: atom_id res chain seq x y z
N MET A 1 -3.11 18.31 30.72
CA MET A 1 -3.55 17.30 31.72
C MET A 1 -4.80 16.54 31.30
N LYS A 2 -5.79 17.16 30.63
CA LYS A 2 -7.01 16.49 30.16
C LYS A 2 -6.76 15.32 29.19
N ASP A 3 -5.82 15.45 28.25
CA ASP A 3 -5.56 14.40 27.25
C ASP A 3 -4.96 13.13 27.86
N ILE A 4 -4.04 13.30 28.83
CA ILE A 4 -3.44 12.18 29.58
C ILE A 4 -4.48 11.46 30.46
N LEU A 5 -5.44 12.21 31.01
CA LEU A 5 -6.55 11.66 31.79
C LEU A 5 -7.47 10.78 30.94
N GLY A 6 -7.70 11.16 29.67
CA GLY A 6 -8.45 10.34 28.71
C GLY A 6 -7.77 9.00 28.43
N LEU A 7 -6.46 9.02 28.19
CA LEU A 7 -5.67 7.81 27.91
C LEU A 7 -5.71 6.78 29.06
N LYS A 8 -5.86 7.22 30.32
CA LYS A 8 -5.84 6.35 31.50
C LYS A 8 -6.90 5.24 31.46
N HIS A 9 -8.00 5.48 30.78
CA HIS A 9 -9.13 4.55 30.68
C HIS A 9 -9.20 3.81 29.34
N ASP A 10 -8.19 3.99 28.48
CA ASP A 10 -8.14 3.34 27.18
C ASP A 10 -7.98 1.80 27.32
N PRO A 11 -8.86 0.99 26.70
CA PRO A 11 -8.75 -0.47 26.67
C PRO A 11 -7.39 -1.00 26.17
N LEU A 12 -6.70 -0.28 25.27
CA LEU A 12 -5.37 -0.65 24.78
C LEU A 12 -4.34 -0.71 25.90
N LEU A 13 -4.47 0.10 26.96
CA LEU A 13 -3.57 0.02 28.11
C LEU A 13 -3.65 -1.34 28.81
N VAL A 14 -4.82 -1.97 28.83
CA VAL A 14 -4.99 -3.32 29.40
C VAL A 14 -4.24 -4.33 28.53
N LYS A 15 -4.36 -4.22 27.20
CA LYS A 15 -3.64 -5.06 26.24
C LYS A 15 -2.12 -4.89 26.32
N PHE A 16 -1.62 -3.68 26.47
CA PHE A 16 -0.19 -3.45 26.68
C PHE A 16 0.33 -4.02 28.00
N ARG A 17 -0.49 -4.01 29.08
CA ARG A 17 -0.15 -4.68 30.34
C ARG A 17 -0.13 -6.20 30.20
N GLU A 18 -1.07 -6.78 29.45
CA GLU A 18 -1.09 -8.20 29.10
C GLU A 18 0.17 -8.60 28.31
N ALA A 19 0.51 -7.83 27.27
CA ALA A 19 1.71 -8.04 26.45
C ALA A 19 3.00 -7.98 27.27
N ARG A 20 3.16 -6.97 28.15
CA ARG A 20 4.32 -6.86 29.04
C ARG A 20 4.41 -8.04 30.02
N THR A 21 3.27 -8.53 30.49
CA THR A 21 3.22 -9.71 31.38
C THR A 21 3.60 -10.98 30.64
N TYR A 22 3.11 -11.14 29.41
CA TYR A 22 3.50 -12.21 28.48
C TYR A 22 5.01 -12.22 28.23
N GLU A 23 5.61 -11.07 27.90
CA GLU A 23 7.06 -10.96 27.65
C GLU A 23 7.88 -11.37 28.87
N LYS A 24 7.48 -10.92 30.07
CA LYS A 24 8.13 -11.33 31.32
C LYS A 24 8.05 -12.84 31.55
N LYS A 25 6.87 -13.45 31.30
CA LYS A 25 6.68 -14.91 31.43
C LYS A 25 7.55 -15.67 30.43
N LYS A 26 7.57 -15.24 29.16
CA LYS A 26 8.40 -15.83 28.10
C LYS A 26 9.89 -15.73 28.44
N LYS A 27 10.37 -14.56 28.86
CA LYS A 27 11.77 -14.35 29.27
C LYS A 27 12.16 -15.23 30.46
N LYS A 28 11.27 -15.37 31.45
CA LYS A 28 11.49 -16.26 32.61
C LYS A 28 11.56 -17.73 32.20
N ALA A 29 10.70 -18.18 31.29
CA ALA A 29 10.71 -19.56 30.77
C ALA A 29 11.98 -19.85 29.96
N MET A 30 12.40 -18.90 29.09
CA MET A 30 13.66 -18.97 28.33
C MET A 30 14.88 -19.04 29.25
N SER A 31 14.93 -18.20 30.29
CA SER A 31 16.03 -18.20 31.26
C SER A 31 16.13 -19.52 32.04
N LYS A 32 15.00 -20.22 32.24
CA LYS A 32 14.96 -21.55 32.87
C LYS A 32 15.21 -22.70 31.89
N LYS A 33 15.47 -22.41 30.60
CA LYS A 33 15.64 -23.39 29.52
C LYS A 33 14.48 -24.39 29.38
N ASN A 34 13.27 -24.02 29.82
CA ASN A 34 12.09 -24.88 29.71
C ASN A 34 11.41 -24.64 28.36
N LYS A 35 11.73 -25.47 27.36
CA LYS A 35 11.24 -25.33 25.98
C LYS A 35 9.72 -25.49 25.87
N ASP A 36 9.15 -26.49 26.53
CA ASP A 36 7.70 -26.78 26.48
C ASP A 36 6.87 -25.61 27.02
N LEU A 37 7.35 -24.98 28.10
CA LEU A 37 6.69 -23.79 28.66
C LEU A 37 6.80 -22.59 27.74
N VAL A 38 7.92 -22.41 27.04
CA VAL A 38 8.11 -21.31 26.06
C VAL A 38 7.15 -21.47 24.89
N GLU A 39 6.98 -22.69 24.38
CA GLU A 39 6.06 -22.99 23.28
C GLU A 39 4.60 -22.74 23.70
N ARG A 40 4.20 -23.27 24.87
CA ARG A 40 2.86 -23.04 25.42
C ARG A 40 2.56 -21.56 25.69
N VAL A 41 3.55 -20.81 26.18
CA VAL A 41 3.39 -19.36 26.36
C VAL A 41 3.26 -18.71 24.99
N SER A 42 4.06 -19.10 24.00
CA SER A 42 4.07 -18.48 22.67
C SER A 42 2.75 -18.63 21.92
N THR A 43 2.01 -19.72 22.12
CA THR A 43 0.66 -19.88 21.53
C THR A 43 -0.37 -18.91 22.08
N HIS A 44 -0.16 -18.37 23.28
CA HIS A 44 -1.06 -17.44 23.96
C HIS A 44 -0.56 -15.99 23.87
N LYS A 45 0.10 -15.62 22.76
CA LYS A 45 0.55 -14.24 22.54
C LYS A 45 -0.69 -13.32 22.46
N PRO A 46 -0.83 -12.31 23.34
CA PRO A 46 -1.95 -11.38 23.27
C PRO A 46 -1.84 -10.51 22.02
N SER A 47 -2.97 -10.31 21.34
CA SER A 47 -3.12 -9.37 20.22
C SER A 47 -4.04 -8.21 20.61
N TYR A 48 -3.97 -7.13 19.84
CA TYR A 48 -4.86 -5.97 19.92
C TYR A 48 -5.20 -5.48 18.51
N THR A 49 -6.25 -4.67 18.39
CA THR A 49 -6.61 -3.98 17.16
C THR A 49 -6.68 -2.48 17.42
N LEU A 50 -6.52 -1.67 16.37
CA LEU A 50 -6.55 -0.21 16.44
C LEU A 50 -7.86 0.40 15.94
N ASP A 51 -8.88 -0.43 15.70
CA ASP A 51 -10.17 -0.04 15.11
C ASP A 51 -10.82 1.12 15.86
N ARG A 52 -10.91 1.01 17.19
CA ARG A 52 -11.54 2.03 18.03
C ARG A 52 -10.77 3.36 18.04
N PRO A 53 -9.45 3.40 18.30
CA PRO A 53 -8.67 4.63 18.17
C PRO A 53 -8.79 5.29 16.80
N ILE A 54 -8.83 4.51 15.72
CA ILE A 54 -8.97 5.03 14.36
C ILE A 54 -10.34 5.67 14.17
N LEU A 55 -11.41 4.99 14.56
CA LEU A 55 -12.77 5.53 14.44
C LEU A 55 -13.02 6.75 15.35
N GLU A 56 -12.40 6.80 16.53
CA GLU A 56 -12.46 7.97 17.43
C GLU A 56 -11.66 9.16 16.86
N ARG A 57 -10.53 8.90 16.19
CA ARG A 57 -9.69 9.94 15.58
C ARG A 57 -10.24 10.46 14.24
N TYR A 58 -10.86 9.59 13.45
CA TYR A 58 -11.43 9.92 12.14
C TYR A 58 -12.92 9.55 12.13
N PRO A 59 -13.80 10.39 12.71
CA PRO A 59 -15.23 10.10 12.80
C PRO A 59 -15.92 10.00 11.45
N THR A 60 -15.41 10.73 10.44
CA THR A 60 -15.89 10.66 9.06
C THR A 60 -14.82 10.13 8.12
N PHE A 61 -15.27 9.61 6.98
CA PHE A 61 -14.35 9.12 5.95
C PHE A 61 -13.51 10.24 5.32
N ILE A 62 -14.06 11.44 5.20
CA ILE A 62 -13.33 12.60 4.69
C ILE A 62 -12.19 12.97 5.64
N ASP A 63 -12.39 12.85 6.96
CA ASP A 63 -11.33 13.08 7.94
C ASP A 63 -10.17 12.10 7.77
N ALA A 64 -10.47 10.83 7.47
CA ALA A 64 -9.47 9.82 7.17
C ALA A 64 -8.70 10.12 5.87
N LEU A 65 -9.39 10.55 4.81
CA LEU A 65 -8.76 10.91 3.54
C LEU A 65 -7.83 12.12 3.66
N ARG A 66 -8.16 13.10 4.51
CA ARG A 66 -7.35 14.31 4.72
C ARG A 66 -6.00 14.05 5.39
N ASP A 67 -5.89 12.99 6.18
CA ASP A 67 -4.65 12.61 6.90
C ASP A 67 -3.92 11.45 6.20
N LEU A 68 -4.30 11.14 4.95
CA LEU A 68 -3.82 9.96 4.23
C LEU A 68 -2.44 10.17 3.55
N ASP A 69 -2.03 11.41 3.29
CA ASP A 69 -0.78 11.77 2.60
C ASP A 69 0.47 11.16 3.26
N ASP A 70 0.61 11.37 4.56
CA ASP A 70 1.72 10.85 5.36
C ASP A 70 1.66 9.32 5.47
N GLY A 71 0.44 8.79 5.66
CA GLY A 71 0.21 7.35 5.74
C GLY A 71 0.61 6.64 4.45
N LEU A 72 0.16 7.12 3.29
CA LEU A 72 0.53 6.58 1.99
C LEU A 72 2.03 6.68 1.75
N THR A 73 2.65 7.83 2.03
CA THR A 73 4.10 8.01 1.86
C THR A 73 4.88 7.01 2.70
N MET A 74 4.48 6.79 3.95
CA MET A 74 5.19 5.88 4.84
C MET A 74 4.99 4.41 4.48
N VAL A 75 3.77 4.02 4.07
CA VAL A 75 3.50 2.66 3.59
C VAL A 75 4.30 2.37 2.30
N HIS A 76 4.38 3.31 1.36
CA HIS A 76 5.20 3.16 0.15
C HIS A 76 6.70 3.10 0.47
N LEU A 77 7.17 3.87 1.46
CA LEU A 77 8.55 3.80 1.93
C LEU A 77 8.87 2.40 2.45
N PHE A 78 8.09 1.88 3.39
CA PHE A 78 8.32 0.57 3.99
C PHE A 78 8.14 -0.59 3.01
N ALA A 79 7.30 -0.44 1.98
CA ALA A 79 7.19 -1.40 0.90
C ALA A 79 8.51 -1.54 0.07
N ALA A 80 9.33 -0.48 0.02
CA ALA A 80 10.61 -0.46 -0.68
C ALA A 80 11.82 -0.80 0.22
N LEU A 81 11.62 -0.95 1.53
CA LEU A 81 12.69 -1.27 2.47
C LEU A 81 12.99 -2.79 2.51
N PRO A 82 14.26 -3.19 2.70
CA PRO A 82 14.59 -4.58 2.97
C PRO A 82 14.19 -4.99 4.40
N ALA A 83 13.94 -6.28 4.61
CA ALA A 83 13.73 -6.83 5.94
C ALA A 83 15.02 -6.77 6.75
N ILE A 84 14.94 -6.22 7.97
CA ILE A 84 16.10 -5.98 8.83
C ILE A 84 15.72 -6.36 10.27
N GLU A 85 16.32 -7.45 10.76
CA GLU A 85 16.03 -7.97 12.10
C GLU A 85 16.44 -7.00 13.21
N ARG A 86 17.58 -6.30 13.05
CA ARG A 86 18.08 -5.34 14.07
C ARG A 86 17.10 -4.20 14.35
N GLU A 87 16.38 -3.73 13.33
CA GLU A 87 15.38 -2.66 13.44
C GLU A 87 13.96 -3.22 13.62
N ASN A 88 13.81 -4.54 13.75
CA ASN A 88 12.52 -5.23 13.86
C ASN A 88 11.58 -4.97 12.66
N ILE A 89 12.15 -4.81 11.46
CA ILE A 89 11.40 -4.69 10.20
C ILE A 89 11.20 -6.10 9.65
N GLN A 90 9.99 -6.62 9.81
CA GLN A 90 9.60 -7.98 9.46
C GLN A 90 9.14 -8.06 7.99
N VAL A 91 9.39 -9.22 7.37
CA VAL A 91 9.04 -9.50 5.97
C VAL A 91 7.53 -9.39 5.76
N GLU A 92 6.75 -9.89 6.71
CA GLU A 92 5.29 -9.86 6.70
C GLU A 92 4.76 -8.42 6.64
N ARG A 93 5.40 -7.49 7.34
CA ARG A 93 5.02 -6.08 7.36
C ARG A 93 5.34 -5.38 6.04
N ILE A 94 6.49 -5.69 5.45
CA ILE A 94 6.85 -5.18 4.12
C ILE A 94 5.83 -5.65 3.07
N HIS A 95 5.42 -6.93 3.11
CA HIS A 95 4.39 -7.46 2.22
C HIS A 95 3.02 -6.83 2.45
N SER A 96 2.63 -6.60 3.71
CA SER A 96 1.41 -5.86 4.07
C SER A 96 1.41 -4.45 3.48
N CYS A 97 2.50 -3.70 3.68
CA CYS A 97 2.67 -2.36 3.13
C CYS A 97 2.63 -2.34 1.59
N ARG A 98 3.29 -3.30 0.94
CA ARG A 98 3.24 -3.44 -0.52
C ARG A 98 1.82 -3.72 -0.99
N GLY A 99 1.10 -4.63 -0.35
CA GLY A 99 -0.29 -4.94 -0.67
C GLY A 99 -1.19 -3.71 -0.59
N LEU A 100 -1.20 -3.03 0.56
CA LEU A 100 -2.03 -1.84 0.79
C LEU A 100 -1.71 -0.68 -0.19
N SER A 101 -0.42 -0.50 -0.53
CA SER A 101 0.01 0.51 -1.52
C SER A 101 -0.51 0.20 -2.92
N LEU A 102 -0.44 -1.07 -3.31
CA LEU A 102 -0.89 -1.52 -4.64
C LEU A 102 -2.41 -1.52 -4.76
N GLU A 103 -3.13 -1.87 -3.70
CA GLU A 103 -4.59 -1.75 -3.62
C GLU A 103 -5.03 -0.29 -3.82
N TRP A 104 -4.36 0.65 -3.16
CA TRP A 104 -4.60 2.08 -3.35
C TRP A 104 -4.37 2.51 -4.80
N GLN A 105 -3.22 2.14 -5.37
CA GLN A 105 -2.89 2.47 -6.76
C GLN A 105 -3.88 1.85 -7.75
N ALA A 106 -4.29 0.60 -7.55
CA ALA A 106 -5.27 -0.06 -8.42
C ALA A 106 -6.65 0.60 -8.36
N TYR A 107 -7.09 1.01 -7.17
CA TYR A 107 -8.31 1.81 -7.02
C TYR A 107 -8.22 3.13 -7.80
N VAL A 108 -7.12 3.88 -7.63
CA VAL A 108 -6.89 5.15 -8.33
C VAL A 108 -6.84 4.95 -9.85
N SER A 109 -6.19 3.88 -10.33
CA SER A 109 -6.12 3.56 -11.75
C SER A 109 -7.49 3.25 -12.33
N ARG A 110 -8.30 2.43 -11.64
CA ARG A 110 -9.65 2.06 -12.09
C ARG A 110 -10.59 3.25 -12.17
N THR A 111 -10.53 4.12 -11.18
CA THR A 111 -11.43 5.27 -11.04
C THR A 111 -10.93 6.50 -11.80
N HIS A 112 -9.75 6.41 -12.44
CA HIS A 112 -9.14 7.51 -13.19
C HIS A 112 -8.99 8.81 -12.36
N LYS A 113 -8.69 8.64 -11.07
CA LYS A 113 -8.60 9.74 -10.08
C LYS A 113 -7.21 10.36 -9.96
N LEU A 114 -6.23 9.88 -10.71
CA LEU A 114 -4.89 10.48 -10.76
C LEU A 114 -4.96 11.85 -11.46
N ARG A 115 -4.31 12.87 -10.90
CA ARG A 115 -4.34 14.26 -11.41
C ARG A 115 -2.97 14.79 -11.77
N LYS A 116 -1.96 14.51 -10.95
CA LYS A 116 -0.58 14.96 -11.19
C LYS A 116 0.43 13.89 -10.85
N ALA A 117 1.50 13.87 -11.62
CA ALA A 117 2.70 13.09 -11.34
C ALA A 117 3.92 14.01 -11.50
N PHE A 118 4.84 13.97 -10.55
CA PHE A 118 6.08 14.76 -10.59
C PHE A 118 7.26 13.90 -10.15
N ILE A 119 8.20 13.68 -11.06
CA ILE A 119 9.41 12.90 -10.81
C ILE A 119 10.47 13.82 -10.21
N SER A 120 11.04 13.41 -9.09
CA SER A 120 12.10 14.12 -8.37
C SER A 120 13.28 13.20 -8.08
N VAL A 121 14.36 13.75 -7.51
CA VAL A 121 15.50 12.96 -7.01
C VAL A 121 15.07 12.03 -5.86
N LYS A 122 14.08 12.42 -5.05
CA LYS A 122 13.63 11.63 -3.89
C LYS A 122 12.76 10.43 -4.27
N GLY A 123 12.12 10.49 -5.44
CA GLY A 123 11.06 9.58 -5.85
C GLY A 123 10.03 10.29 -6.72
N ILE A 124 8.88 9.67 -6.89
CA ILE A 124 7.77 10.18 -7.70
C ILE A 124 6.65 10.63 -6.79
N TYR A 125 6.29 11.90 -6.90
CA TYR A 125 5.12 12.46 -6.24
C TYR A 125 3.89 12.21 -7.11
N TYR A 126 2.86 11.61 -6.53
CA TYR A 126 1.55 11.45 -7.16
C TYR A 126 0.52 12.25 -6.40
N GLN A 127 -0.43 12.84 -7.13
CA GLN A 127 -1.60 13.49 -6.56
C GLN A 127 -2.85 12.89 -7.19
N ALA A 128 -3.76 12.35 -6.36
CA ALA A 128 -5.08 11.89 -6.76
C ALA A 128 -6.17 12.70 -6.06
N GLU A 129 -7.33 12.82 -6.71
CA GLU A 129 -8.50 13.48 -6.14
C GLU A 129 -9.60 12.44 -5.85
N VAL A 130 -9.87 12.19 -4.56
CA VAL A 130 -10.83 11.18 -4.10
C VAL A 130 -11.83 11.84 -3.15
N GLU A 131 -13.13 11.75 -3.44
CA GLU A 131 -14.20 12.40 -2.65
C GLU A 131 -13.94 13.92 -2.43
N GLY A 132 -13.42 14.59 -3.47
CA GLY A 132 -13.05 16.00 -3.44
C GLY A 132 -11.84 16.34 -2.55
N GLN A 133 -11.14 15.34 -1.99
CA GLN A 133 -9.88 15.53 -1.27
C GLN A 133 -8.70 15.25 -2.20
N LYS A 134 -7.76 16.20 -2.25
CA LYS A 134 -6.50 16.04 -2.98
C LYS A 134 -5.48 15.38 -2.07
N ILE A 135 -5.09 14.17 -2.44
CA ILE A 135 -4.20 13.31 -1.65
C ILE A 135 -2.89 13.22 -2.41
N THR A 136 -1.79 13.64 -1.78
CA THR A 136 -0.46 13.71 -2.38
C THR A 136 0.52 12.84 -1.60
N TRP A 137 1.12 11.86 -2.27
CA TRP A 137 2.07 10.95 -1.64
C TRP A 137 3.34 10.79 -2.47
N LEU A 138 4.40 10.39 -1.79
CA LEU A 138 5.70 10.10 -2.40
C LEU A 138 5.92 8.59 -2.48
N THR A 139 6.15 8.09 -3.69
CA THR A 139 6.65 6.74 -3.92
C THR A 139 8.17 6.81 -4.15
N PRO A 140 8.99 6.12 -3.34
CA PRO A 140 10.44 6.11 -3.54
C PRO A 140 10.80 5.42 -4.86
N HIS A 141 11.94 5.80 -5.44
CA HIS A 141 12.50 5.05 -6.58
C HIS A 141 12.81 3.60 -6.15
N ALA A 142 12.63 2.65 -7.07
CA ALA A 142 12.91 1.23 -6.87
C ALA A 142 14.42 0.93 -6.85
N LEU A 143 15.12 1.57 -5.93
CA LEU A 143 16.55 1.47 -5.68
C LEU A 143 16.78 0.94 -4.27
N GLN A 144 17.93 0.30 -4.06
CA GLN A 144 18.32 -0.17 -2.74
C GLN A 144 18.44 1.00 -1.77
N GLN A 145 17.61 0.98 -0.74
CA GLN A 145 17.59 2.03 0.28
C GLN A 145 18.70 1.80 1.31
N VAL A 146 19.43 2.87 1.63
CA VAL A 146 20.39 2.89 2.74
C VAL A 146 19.68 3.41 3.99
N MET A 147 19.78 2.66 5.08
CA MET A 147 19.10 2.95 6.34
C MET A 147 19.98 3.82 7.24
N PRO A 148 19.60 5.08 7.51
CA PRO A 148 20.35 5.95 8.41
C PRO A 148 20.29 5.45 9.86
N GLN A 149 21.38 5.63 10.62
CA GLN A 149 21.47 5.16 12.01
C GLN A 149 20.83 6.13 13.03
N ASP A 150 20.57 7.35 12.61
CA ASP A 150 20.01 8.45 13.41
C ASP A 150 18.47 8.44 13.45
N VAL A 151 17.84 7.50 12.75
CA VAL A 151 16.37 7.36 12.70
C VAL A 151 15.90 6.35 13.76
N ASP A 152 14.90 6.73 14.55
CA ASP A 152 14.23 5.80 15.46
C ASP A 152 13.14 4.98 14.75
N TYR A 153 13.55 3.81 14.25
CA TYR A 153 12.64 2.88 13.58
C TYR A 153 11.54 2.35 14.49
N LYS A 154 11.72 2.30 15.81
CA LYS A 154 10.67 1.81 16.72
C LYS A 154 9.50 2.77 16.72
N ILE A 155 9.76 4.07 16.73
CA ILE A 155 8.72 5.10 16.62
C ILE A 155 8.04 4.98 15.25
N MET A 156 8.81 4.90 14.16
CA MET A 156 8.21 4.76 12.82
C MET A 156 7.33 3.52 12.71
N LEU A 157 7.74 2.38 13.28
CA LEU A 157 6.95 1.14 13.28
C LEU A 157 5.63 1.26 14.05
N THR A 158 5.54 2.13 15.07
CA THR A 158 4.27 2.42 15.76
C THR A 158 3.34 3.27 14.93
N PHE A 159 3.86 4.28 14.23
CA PHE A 159 3.07 5.04 13.25
C PHE A 159 2.65 4.16 12.08
N LEU A 160 3.52 3.24 11.64
CA LEU A 160 3.24 2.35 10.52
C LEU A 160 2.07 1.45 10.84
N GLU A 161 2.04 0.89 12.03
CA GLU A 161 0.92 0.07 12.49
C GLU A 161 -0.41 0.86 12.45
N LEU A 162 -0.40 2.13 12.87
CA LEU A 162 -1.59 2.99 12.77
C LEU A 162 -2.00 3.21 11.31
N TYR A 163 -1.05 3.57 10.43
CA TYR A 163 -1.33 3.86 9.03
C TYR A 163 -1.71 2.62 8.21
N GLU A 164 -1.16 1.44 8.52
CA GLU A 164 -1.57 0.17 7.90
C GLU A 164 -3.06 -0.10 8.19
N ASN A 165 -3.49 0.08 9.44
CA ASN A 165 -4.89 -0.09 9.82
C ASN A 165 -5.77 1.00 9.19
N LEU A 166 -5.36 2.27 9.22
CA LEU A 166 -6.09 3.37 8.59
C LEU A 166 -6.30 3.13 7.08
N LEU A 167 -5.23 2.80 6.36
CA LEU A 167 -5.28 2.52 4.93
C LEU A 167 -6.12 1.27 4.64
N GLY A 168 -6.10 0.26 5.51
CA GLY A 168 -7.00 -0.88 5.43
C GLY A 168 -8.49 -0.50 5.52
N PHE A 169 -8.88 0.39 6.45
CA PHE A 169 -10.24 0.92 6.53
C PHE A 169 -10.61 1.74 5.30
N VAL A 170 -9.66 2.55 4.80
CA VAL A 170 -9.86 3.38 3.61
C VAL A 170 -10.07 2.51 2.37
N ASN A 171 -9.16 1.57 2.11
CA ASN A 171 -9.27 0.64 0.98
C ASN A 171 -10.56 -0.19 1.08
N PHE A 172 -10.93 -0.69 2.27
CA PHE A 172 -12.20 -1.39 2.47
C PHE A 172 -13.39 -0.55 2.00
N LYS A 173 -13.46 0.73 2.40
CA LYS A 173 -14.58 1.59 2.02
C LYS A 173 -14.56 1.95 0.54
N LEU A 174 -13.39 2.22 -0.04
CA LEU A 174 -13.22 2.56 -1.46
C LEU A 174 -13.56 1.39 -2.38
N TYR A 175 -13.14 0.17 -2.05
CA TYR A 175 -13.48 -1.02 -2.84
C TYR A 175 -14.98 -1.30 -2.80
N ASN A 176 -15.61 -1.18 -1.63
CA ASN A 176 -17.05 -1.31 -1.52
C ASN A 176 -17.81 -0.22 -2.29
N SER A 177 -17.26 0.99 -2.43
CA SER A 177 -17.93 2.07 -3.20
C SER A 177 -17.99 1.79 -4.70
N ILE A 178 -17.09 0.93 -5.21
CA ILE A 178 -17.09 0.44 -6.60
C ILE A 178 -17.59 -1.01 -6.70
N ASN A 179 -18.37 -1.47 -5.71
CA ASN A 179 -18.98 -2.80 -5.66
C ASN A 179 -18.00 -3.99 -5.74
N LEU A 180 -16.77 -3.81 -5.25
CA LEU A 180 -15.77 -4.87 -5.14
C LEU A 180 -15.66 -5.41 -3.72
N LYS A 181 -15.42 -6.71 -3.61
CA LYS A 181 -15.17 -7.37 -2.33
C LYS A 181 -13.77 -7.00 -1.84
N TYR A 182 -13.66 -6.74 -0.54
CA TYR A 182 -12.39 -6.53 0.15
C TYR A 182 -12.19 -7.62 1.24
N PRO A 183 -10.97 -8.16 1.43
CA PRO A 183 -9.76 -7.91 0.63
C PRO A 183 -9.86 -8.52 -0.79
N PRO A 184 -9.16 -7.93 -1.78
CA PRO A 184 -9.18 -8.41 -3.16
C PRO A 184 -8.53 -9.81 -3.29
N ILE A 185 -9.09 -10.63 -4.17
CA ILE A 185 -8.61 -12.00 -4.41
C ILE A 185 -7.78 -11.98 -5.70
N LEU A 186 -6.46 -12.03 -5.55
CA LEU A 186 -5.53 -11.99 -6.68
C LEU A 186 -5.33 -13.37 -7.32
N ASP A 187 -5.07 -13.36 -8.63
CA ASP A 187 -4.61 -14.55 -9.36
C ASP A 187 -3.24 -15.00 -8.82
N PRO A 188 -3.12 -16.25 -8.32
CA PRO A 188 -1.85 -16.79 -7.86
C PRO A 188 -0.73 -16.77 -8.89
N GLN A 189 -1.04 -16.89 -10.19
CA GLN A 189 -0.06 -16.89 -11.27
C GLN A 189 0.56 -15.50 -11.46
N LEU A 190 -0.27 -14.46 -11.54
CA LEU A 190 0.20 -13.08 -11.70
C LEU A 190 0.97 -12.59 -10.47
N LYS A 191 0.56 -13.05 -9.28
CA LYS A 191 1.30 -12.81 -8.03
C LYS A 191 2.66 -13.49 -8.02
N ALA A 192 2.77 -14.71 -8.55
CA ALA A 192 4.05 -15.41 -8.67
C ALA A 192 4.99 -14.71 -9.67
N SER A 193 4.46 -14.09 -10.72
CA SER A 193 5.23 -13.33 -11.72
C SER A 193 5.61 -11.90 -11.27
N ALA A 194 5.52 -11.58 -9.97
CA ALA A 194 5.81 -10.25 -9.42
C ALA A 194 5.14 -9.10 -10.20
N SER A 195 3.94 -9.36 -10.69
CA SER A 195 3.11 -8.44 -11.49
C SER A 195 1.90 -8.02 -10.68
N ASP A 196 2.11 -7.80 -9.38
CA ASP A 196 1.07 -7.58 -8.38
C ASP A 196 0.15 -6.41 -8.76
N LEU A 197 0.73 -5.26 -9.14
CA LEU A 197 -0.06 -4.09 -9.55
C LEU A 197 -1.01 -4.43 -10.71
N TYR A 198 -0.51 -5.15 -11.71
CA TYR A 198 -1.32 -5.57 -12.85
C TYR A 198 -2.40 -6.58 -12.44
N ALA A 199 -2.08 -7.50 -11.53
CA ALA A 199 -3.06 -8.42 -10.96
C ALA A 199 -4.19 -7.67 -10.23
N PHE A 200 -3.85 -6.64 -9.45
CA PHE A 200 -4.84 -5.78 -8.80
C PHE A 200 -5.66 -4.99 -9.83
N THR A 201 -5.03 -4.36 -10.83
CA THR A 201 -5.76 -3.61 -11.87
C THR A 201 -6.74 -4.52 -12.61
N ARG A 202 -6.33 -5.72 -13.01
CA ARG A 202 -7.18 -6.74 -13.63
C ARG A 202 -8.33 -7.19 -12.73
N TYR A 203 -8.08 -7.37 -11.43
CA TYR A 203 -9.13 -7.71 -10.47
C TYR A 203 -10.23 -6.63 -10.45
N VAL A 204 -9.80 -5.36 -10.47
CA VAL A 204 -10.66 -4.20 -10.33
C VAL A 204 -11.37 -3.83 -11.66
N GLU A 205 -10.81 -4.18 -12.83
CA GLU A 205 -11.42 -3.97 -14.16
C GLU A 205 -12.74 -4.72 -14.38
N ASN A 206 -12.98 -5.83 -13.68
CA ASN A 206 -14.12 -6.73 -13.93
C ASN A 206 -15.50 -6.17 -13.50
N VAL A 207 -15.56 -4.99 -12.89
CA VAL A 207 -16.80 -4.42 -12.38
C VAL A 207 -17.01 -3.06 -13.02
N ALA A 208 -18.17 -2.81 -13.63
CA ALA A 208 -18.53 -1.50 -14.19
C ALA A 208 -18.66 -0.46 -13.06
N ASP A 209 -18.09 0.73 -13.28
CA ASP A 209 -18.28 1.85 -12.36
C ASP A 209 -19.46 2.64 -12.92
N GLU A 210 -20.58 2.62 -12.21
CA GLU A 210 -21.84 3.26 -12.63
C GLU A 210 -21.91 4.74 -12.21
N ASN A 211 -20.87 5.26 -11.55
CA ASN A 211 -20.82 6.65 -11.11
C ASN A 211 -20.64 7.61 -12.30
N GLU A 212 -21.31 8.77 -12.23
CA GLU A 212 -21.17 9.81 -13.25
C GLU A 212 -19.82 10.51 -13.09
N ASP A 213 -18.90 10.25 -14.04
CA ASP A 213 -17.58 10.87 -14.06
C ASP A 213 -17.69 12.39 -14.33
N ASP A 214 -17.04 13.20 -13.48
CA ASP A 214 -16.83 14.62 -13.76
C ASP A 214 -15.99 14.85 -15.03
N GLU A 215 -15.98 16.09 -15.53
CA GLU A 215 -15.31 16.42 -16.80
C GLU A 215 -13.80 16.14 -16.76
N GLU A 216 -13.16 16.41 -15.63
CA GLU A 216 -11.71 16.18 -15.46
C GLU A 216 -11.39 14.68 -15.47
N THR A 217 -12.18 13.87 -14.78
CA THR A 217 -12.06 12.40 -14.73
C THR A 217 -12.28 11.80 -16.11
N ARG A 218 -13.27 12.30 -16.88
CA ARG A 218 -13.47 11.90 -18.28
C ARG A 218 -12.25 12.22 -19.14
N ALA A 219 -11.68 13.41 -19.01
CA ALA A 219 -10.48 13.79 -19.75
C ALA A 219 -9.31 12.86 -19.41
N CYS A 220 -9.04 12.61 -18.11
CA CYS A 220 -7.99 11.69 -17.67
C CYS A 220 -8.20 10.27 -18.19
N LYS A 221 -9.42 9.73 -18.06
CA LYS A 221 -9.80 8.39 -18.53
C LYS A 221 -9.60 8.19 -20.03
N THR A 222 -9.77 9.25 -20.83
CA THR A 222 -9.64 9.18 -22.28
C THR A 222 -8.26 9.52 -22.82
N LEU A 223 -7.33 9.99 -21.98
CA LEU A 223 -6.04 10.52 -22.43
C LEU A 223 -5.23 9.49 -23.23
N PHE A 224 -5.19 8.24 -22.76
CA PHE A 224 -4.53 7.12 -23.45
C PHE A 224 -5.52 6.07 -23.96
N LYS A 225 -6.79 6.44 -24.16
CA LYS A 225 -7.79 5.53 -24.68
C LYS A 225 -7.36 5.01 -26.06
N ASP A 226 -7.51 3.70 -26.24
CA ASP A 226 -7.13 2.97 -27.46
C ASP A 226 -5.62 3.02 -27.78
N MET A 227 -4.78 3.47 -26.83
CA MET A 227 -3.32 3.44 -26.95
C MET A 227 -2.74 2.24 -26.20
N THR A 228 -1.94 1.47 -26.93
CA THR A 228 -1.24 0.29 -26.41
C THR A 228 0.25 0.56 -26.31
N PHE A 229 0.79 0.43 -25.11
CA PHE A 229 2.19 0.67 -24.77
C PHE A 229 2.94 -0.64 -24.52
N PHE A 230 4.20 -0.67 -24.94
CA PHE A 230 5.16 -1.72 -24.58
C PHE A 230 6.35 -1.12 -23.83
N LEU A 231 6.67 -1.67 -22.66
CA LEU A 231 7.75 -1.20 -21.79
C LEU A 231 8.97 -2.12 -21.89
N SER A 232 10.13 -1.57 -22.26
CA SER A 232 11.41 -2.30 -22.26
C SER A 232 11.95 -2.52 -20.84
N ARG A 233 12.90 -3.44 -20.66
CA ARG A 233 13.42 -3.80 -19.33
C ARG A 233 14.08 -2.66 -18.56
N GLU A 234 14.60 -1.65 -19.26
CA GLU A 234 15.36 -0.55 -18.65
C GLU A 234 14.47 0.49 -17.98
N VAL A 235 13.18 0.55 -18.34
CA VAL A 235 12.27 1.61 -17.88
C VAL A 235 11.60 1.24 -16.54
N PRO A 236 11.23 2.21 -15.69
CA PRO A 236 10.63 1.93 -14.39
C PRO A 236 9.19 1.41 -14.52
N ARG A 237 9.06 0.09 -14.74
CA ARG A 237 7.81 -0.63 -15.04
C ARG A 237 6.64 -0.25 -14.14
N GLU A 238 6.78 -0.35 -12.82
CA GLU A 238 5.66 -0.17 -11.88
C GLU A 238 5.07 1.25 -11.98
N SER A 239 5.92 2.27 -12.08
CA SER A 239 5.48 3.67 -12.19
C SER A 239 4.76 3.96 -13.51
N LEU A 240 5.29 3.44 -14.63
CA LEU A 240 4.69 3.63 -15.95
C LEU A 240 3.39 2.83 -16.07
N LEU A 241 3.35 1.59 -15.56
CA LEU A 241 2.15 0.78 -15.48
C LEU A 241 1.03 1.52 -14.73
N PHE A 242 1.34 2.07 -13.54
CA PHE A 242 0.38 2.84 -12.76
C PHE A 242 -0.17 4.04 -13.54
N VAL A 243 0.71 4.88 -14.10
CA VAL A 243 0.30 6.10 -14.83
C VAL A 243 -0.49 5.75 -16.09
N ILE A 244 0.02 4.85 -16.94
CA ILE A 244 -0.63 4.50 -18.21
C ILE A 244 -2.03 3.94 -17.97
N THR A 245 -2.18 3.02 -17.01
CA THR A 245 -3.49 2.44 -16.66
C THR A 245 -4.43 3.48 -16.05
N ALA A 246 -3.94 4.37 -15.20
CA ALA A 246 -4.74 5.44 -14.61
C ALA A 246 -5.29 6.43 -15.65
N PHE A 247 -4.64 6.57 -16.80
CA PHE A 247 -5.08 7.42 -17.92
C PHE A 247 -5.74 6.63 -19.07
N GLY A 248 -6.14 5.37 -18.82
CA GLY A 248 -6.96 4.56 -19.74
C GLY A 248 -6.20 3.84 -20.84
N GLY A 249 -4.87 3.77 -20.75
CA GLY A 249 -4.03 3.06 -21.71
C GLY A 249 -3.85 1.58 -21.36
N VAL A 250 -3.58 0.79 -22.39
CA VAL A 250 -3.21 -0.62 -22.26
C VAL A 250 -1.69 -0.72 -22.26
N VAL A 251 -1.12 -1.55 -21.38
CA VAL A 251 0.34 -1.66 -21.25
C VAL A 251 0.77 -3.10 -21.03
N SER A 252 1.86 -3.47 -21.69
CA SER A 252 2.62 -4.69 -21.43
C SER A 252 4.10 -4.36 -21.29
N TRP A 253 4.90 -5.34 -20.88
CA TRP A 253 6.33 -5.19 -20.66
C TRP A 253 7.07 -6.43 -21.10
N GLU A 254 8.38 -6.31 -21.21
CA GLU A 254 9.24 -7.45 -21.42
C GLU A 254 9.45 -8.23 -20.11
N GLY A 255 9.09 -9.52 -20.11
CA GLY A 255 9.33 -10.45 -18.99
C GLY A 255 8.08 -11.20 -18.52
N ASP A 256 8.22 -11.94 -17.43
CA ASP A 256 7.14 -12.77 -16.88
C ASP A 256 5.93 -11.93 -16.42
N GLY A 257 4.73 -12.51 -16.54
CA GLY A 257 3.47 -11.88 -16.15
C GLY A 257 2.96 -10.81 -17.11
N ALA A 258 3.66 -10.58 -18.22
CA ALA A 258 3.26 -9.63 -19.25
C ALA A 258 1.96 -10.05 -19.96
N PRO A 259 0.99 -9.14 -20.17
CA PRO A 259 -0.25 -9.44 -20.89
C PRO A 259 -0.06 -9.91 -22.34
N PHE A 260 0.92 -9.35 -23.05
CA PHE A 260 1.23 -9.66 -24.44
C PHE A 260 2.70 -9.39 -24.76
N GLU A 261 3.21 -10.07 -25.80
CA GLU A 261 4.61 -9.97 -26.22
C GLU A 261 4.89 -8.71 -27.06
N GLU A 262 6.17 -8.37 -27.21
CA GLU A 262 6.66 -7.26 -28.05
C GLU A 262 6.27 -7.40 -29.53
N SER A 263 6.07 -8.64 -29.99
CA SER A 263 5.66 -8.95 -31.37
C SER A 263 4.19 -8.62 -31.66
N ASN A 264 3.43 -8.17 -30.66
CA ASN A 264 2.01 -7.87 -30.81
C ASN A 264 1.78 -6.66 -31.72
N GLN A 265 1.05 -6.88 -32.82
CA GLN A 265 0.73 -5.85 -33.81
C GLN A 265 -0.18 -4.73 -33.28
N SER A 266 -0.85 -4.92 -32.14
CA SER A 266 -1.68 -3.88 -31.53
C SER A 266 -0.87 -2.79 -30.82
N ILE A 267 0.44 -2.98 -30.63
CA ILE A 267 1.31 -2.00 -29.95
C ILE A 267 1.40 -0.71 -30.78
N ASN A 268 1.12 0.42 -30.14
CA ASN A 268 1.20 1.74 -30.78
C ASN A 268 2.46 2.50 -30.36
N TYR A 269 2.92 2.29 -29.12
CA TYR A 269 4.05 3.01 -28.53
C TYR A 269 4.99 2.05 -27.80
N GLN A 270 6.29 2.23 -28.01
CA GLN A 270 7.32 1.52 -27.27
C GLN A 270 8.12 2.52 -26.43
N ILE A 271 8.24 2.27 -25.13
CA ILE A 271 8.97 3.14 -24.20
C ILE A 271 10.33 2.50 -23.88
N VAL A 272 11.39 3.19 -24.30
CA VAL A 272 12.80 2.81 -24.12
C VAL A 272 13.57 3.98 -23.49
N ASP A 273 14.53 3.68 -22.61
CA ASP A 273 15.46 4.69 -22.06
C ASP A 273 16.63 4.97 -23.03
N ARG A 274 17.04 3.95 -23.79
CA ARG A 274 18.13 4.04 -24.77
C ARG A 274 17.60 3.70 -26.15
N PRO A 275 17.20 4.71 -26.96
CA PRO A 275 16.86 4.45 -28.34
C PRO A 275 18.11 3.99 -29.09
N SER A 276 17.98 2.88 -29.83
CA SER A 276 19.01 2.32 -30.70
C SER A 276 19.28 3.19 -31.93
#